data_AF-A0A950IW83-F1
#
_entry.id   AF-A0A950IW83-F1
#
_cell.length_a   1.000
_cell.length_b   1.000
_cell.length_c   1.000
_cell.angle_alpha   90.00
_cell.angle_beta   90.00
_cell.angle_gamma   90.00
#
_symmetry.space_group_name_H-M   'P 1'
#
loop_
_entity.id
_entity.type
_entity.pdbx_description
1 polymer ?
#
loop_
_entity_poly.entity_id
_entity_poly.type
_entity_poly.pdbx_seq_one_letter_code
_entity_poly.pdbx_strand_id
1 'polypeptide(L)'
;MTYDEDVDFLSNPGCRTGFLDPIKYIPLAQNENDYLSFGFWIRERGEYASNPNWSDDPSGNAYLMQRYFLHTDLHLGENFRFFGELATSIVNGRNGGPRPGLDEEKMYVHQGFFDLGLWGQRRDRLTLRAGRQEIALGSQTLVSTRDGRNIRRSFDGFRLTWDKHDWAVDLLAVRPALENKDYFDDPPNHGTSFWGAYAVHPFRALPHGNADLYYLGLDNKSVSFSGKGTGREQRETIGTRLWGTTPHWDYNEEFTFQFGWFRSGDIRAWGISTENGYRIEQAPLSPRFGLRAVAFSGDQNPSSHNV
;
A
#
# COMPACT_ATOMS: atom_id res chain seq x y z
N MET A 1 -3.24 2.84 7.38
CA MET A 1 -3.66 3.81 6.34
C MET A 1 -4.62 4.80 6.98
N THR A 2 -4.99 5.91 6.33
CA THR A 2 -5.91 6.90 6.94
C THR A 2 -7.28 6.30 7.27
N TYR A 3 -7.77 5.38 6.42
CA TYR A 3 -9.00 4.62 6.70
C TYR A 3 -8.88 3.56 7.82
N ASP A 4 -7.69 3.32 8.37
CA ASP A 4 -7.52 2.42 9.53
C ASP A 4 -7.61 3.18 10.86
N GLU A 5 -7.87 4.51 10.83
CA GLU A 5 -8.13 5.27 12.05
C GLU A 5 -9.39 4.73 12.75
N ASP A 6 -9.22 4.31 14.01
CA ASP A 6 -10.29 3.82 14.88
C ASP A 6 -10.61 4.89 15.93
N VAL A 7 -11.84 5.38 15.88
CA VAL A 7 -12.39 6.41 16.76
C VAL A 7 -13.54 5.89 17.61
N ASP A 8 -13.78 4.58 17.65
CA ASP A 8 -14.94 3.97 18.32
C ASP A 8 -14.96 4.33 19.82
N PHE A 9 -13.78 4.48 20.43
CA PHE A 9 -13.66 4.88 21.84
C PHE A 9 -14.25 6.27 22.15
N LEU A 10 -14.39 7.15 21.14
CA LEU A 10 -15.05 8.44 21.28
C LEU A 10 -16.58 8.32 21.32
N SER A 11 -17.16 7.13 21.12
CA SER A 11 -18.57 6.89 21.41
C SER A 11 -18.90 7.24 22.86
N ASN A 12 -17.95 7.00 23.78
CA ASN A 12 -18.03 7.42 25.18
C ASN A 12 -17.77 8.94 25.31
N PRO A 13 -18.75 9.75 25.76
CA PRO A 13 -18.57 11.18 25.93
C PRO A 13 -17.44 11.56 26.89
N GLY A 14 -17.14 10.71 27.88
CA GLY A 14 -16.05 10.95 28.83
C GLY A 14 -14.65 10.86 28.20
N CYS A 15 -14.53 10.24 27.01
CA CYS A 15 -13.29 10.17 26.25
C CYS A 15 -13.08 11.37 25.32
N ARG A 16 -14.12 12.20 25.11
CA ARG A 16 -14.07 13.39 24.22
C ARG A 16 -13.46 14.59 24.93
N THR A 17 -12.14 14.57 25.09
CA THR A 17 -11.38 15.58 25.84
C THR A 17 -10.54 16.48 24.94
N GLY A 18 -10.25 16.04 23.73
CA GLY A 18 -9.47 16.74 22.73
C GLY A 18 -10.27 17.80 21.98
N PHE A 19 -9.55 18.82 21.50
CA PHE A 19 -10.12 19.92 20.72
C PHE A 19 -10.78 19.46 19.41
N LEU A 20 -10.27 18.39 18.80
CA LEU A 20 -10.77 17.84 17.54
C LEU A 20 -11.77 16.69 17.72
N ASP A 21 -11.97 16.19 18.94
CA ASP A 21 -12.88 15.08 19.22
C ASP A 21 -14.31 15.33 18.72
N PRO A 22 -14.87 16.57 18.79
CA PRO A 22 -16.20 16.85 18.24
C PRO A 22 -16.33 16.63 16.73
N ILE A 23 -15.24 16.72 15.95
CA ILE A 23 -15.26 16.44 14.51
C ILE A 23 -14.79 15.01 14.19
N LYS A 24 -14.03 14.39 15.11
CA LYS A 24 -13.57 13.01 15.00
C LYS A 24 -14.67 11.99 15.31
N TYR A 25 -15.69 12.39 16.07
CA TYR A 25 -16.87 11.55 16.30
C TYR A 25 -18.14 12.41 16.43
N ILE A 26 -18.96 12.42 15.38
CA ILE A 26 -20.27 13.07 15.35
C ILE A 26 -21.32 11.94 15.39
N PRO A 27 -22.00 11.71 16.52
CA PRO A 27 -23.06 10.71 16.58
C PRO A 27 -24.22 11.11 15.67
N LEU A 28 -24.68 10.17 14.84
CA LEU A 28 -25.84 10.35 13.96
C LEU A 28 -27.12 9.75 14.56
N ALA A 29 -26.98 8.83 15.52
CA ALA A 29 -28.07 8.24 16.28
C ALA A 29 -27.68 8.10 17.78
N GLN A 30 -28.59 7.52 18.57
CA GLN A 30 -28.33 7.21 19.98
C GLN A 30 -27.47 5.95 20.20
N ASN A 31 -27.06 5.27 19.12
CA ASN A 31 -26.18 4.10 19.18
C ASN A 31 -24.73 4.50 18.87
N GLU A 32 -23.80 3.58 19.15
CA GLU A 32 -22.36 3.78 18.96
C GLU A 32 -21.85 3.47 17.55
N ASN A 33 -22.70 2.91 16.68
CA ASN A 33 -22.31 2.44 15.34
C ASN A 33 -22.67 3.45 14.23
N ASP A 34 -23.52 4.43 14.52
CA ASP A 34 -23.95 5.46 13.58
C ASP A 34 -23.21 6.75 13.88
N TYR A 35 -22.12 7.00 13.15
CA TYR A 35 -21.32 8.19 13.35
C TYR A 35 -20.67 8.69 12.05
N LEU A 36 -20.34 9.97 12.06
CA LEU A 36 -19.55 10.63 11.04
C LEU A 36 -18.25 11.12 11.67
N SER A 37 -17.12 10.86 11.01
CA SER A 37 -15.80 11.33 11.40
C SER A 37 -15.18 12.16 10.28
N PHE A 38 -14.42 13.17 10.67
CA PHE A 38 -13.56 13.94 9.79
C PHE A 38 -12.13 13.91 10.31
N GLY A 39 -11.18 13.90 9.39
CA GLY A 39 -9.79 14.01 9.74
C GLY A 39 -8.94 14.54 8.60
N PHE A 40 -7.74 14.94 8.97
CA PHE A 40 -6.75 15.43 8.04
C PHE A 40 -5.40 14.81 8.36
N TRP A 41 -4.56 14.65 7.35
CA TRP A 41 -3.21 14.13 7.49
C TRP A 41 -2.26 14.98 6.65
N ILE A 42 -1.11 15.33 7.22
CA ILE A 42 -0.13 16.21 6.58
C ILE A 42 1.24 15.54 6.65
N ARG A 43 2.00 15.64 5.57
CA ARG A 43 3.44 15.36 5.57
C ARG A 43 4.19 16.40 4.78
N GLU A 44 5.22 16.93 5.43
CA GLU A 44 6.24 17.75 4.82
C GLU A 44 7.55 16.97 4.80
N ARG A 45 8.27 17.00 3.69
CA ARG A 45 9.55 16.33 3.53
C ARG A 45 10.52 17.20 2.74
N GLY A 46 11.54 17.71 3.43
CA GLY A 46 12.71 18.30 2.79
C GLY A 46 13.65 17.21 2.28
N GLU A 47 14.04 17.29 1.01
CA GLU A 47 15.06 16.42 0.43
C GLU A 47 16.18 17.27 -0.18
N TYR A 48 17.42 16.80 -0.02
CA TYR A 48 18.57 17.32 -0.73
C TYR A 48 19.17 16.19 -1.56
N ALA A 49 19.30 16.42 -2.86
CA ALA A 49 20.03 15.53 -3.76
C ALA A 49 21.25 16.26 -4.29
N SER A 50 22.40 15.58 -4.29
CA SER A 50 23.62 16.01 -4.98
C SER A 50 23.90 15.04 -6.12
N ASN A 51 24.32 15.57 -7.27
CA ASN A 51 24.60 14.81 -8.50
C ASN A 51 23.51 13.75 -8.84
N PRO A 52 22.21 14.13 -8.90
CA PRO A 52 21.19 13.23 -9.41
C PRO A 52 21.57 12.80 -10.83
N ASN A 53 21.16 11.60 -11.23
CA ASN A 53 21.44 11.05 -12.57
C ASN A 53 22.94 11.01 -12.93
N TRP A 54 23.83 10.74 -11.96
CA TRP A 54 25.28 10.69 -12.20
C TRP A 54 25.87 11.97 -12.81
N SER A 55 25.37 13.12 -12.34
CA SER A 55 25.76 14.47 -12.79
C SER A 55 25.17 14.92 -14.14
N ASP A 56 24.25 14.17 -14.72
CA ASP A 56 23.40 14.67 -15.81
C ASP A 56 22.36 15.68 -15.29
N ASP A 57 21.90 16.55 -16.18
CA ASP A 57 20.85 17.52 -15.86
C ASP A 57 19.51 16.85 -15.47
N PRO A 58 18.70 17.49 -14.61
CA PRO A 58 18.97 18.74 -13.91
C PRO A 58 19.91 18.54 -12.71
N SER A 59 20.74 19.54 -12.41
CA SER A 59 21.60 19.53 -11.21
C SER A 59 20.80 19.34 -9.91
N GLY A 60 21.46 18.72 -8.93
CA GLY A 60 20.88 18.45 -7.62
C GLY A 60 20.61 19.71 -6.81
N ASN A 61 19.52 19.73 -6.05
CA ASN A 61 19.17 20.82 -5.16
C ASN A 61 18.36 20.34 -3.96
N ALA A 62 18.16 21.24 -3.01
CA ALA A 62 17.18 21.05 -1.93
C ALA A 62 15.77 21.44 -2.41
N TYR A 63 14.79 20.60 -2.13
CA TYR A 63 13.38 20.85 -2.46
C TYR A 63 12.46 20.35 -1.34
N LEU A 64 11.25 20.90 -1.29
CA LEU A 64 10.24 20.55 -0.32
C LEU A 64 9.10 19.81 -1.01
N MET A 65 8.75 18.63 -0.51
CA MET A 65 7.52 17.93 -0.86
C MET A 65 6.50 18.06 0.26
N GLN A 66 5.25 18.27 -0.13
CA GLN A 66 4.12 18.44 0.78
C GLN A 66 2.99 17.54 0.30
N ARG A 67 2.32 16.88 1.23
CA ARG A 67 1.13 16.06 0.97
C ARG A 67 0.10 16.30 2.05
N TYR A 68 -1.13 16.55 1.63
CA TYR A 68 -2.26 16.79 2.50
C TYR A 68 -3.40 15.87 2.10
N PHE A 69 -3.98 15.20 3.08
CA PHE A 69 -5.20 14.42 2.95
C PHE A 69 -6.28 15.01 3.85
N LEU A 70 -7.49 15.10 3.32
CA LEU A 70 -8.71 15.44 4.05
C LEU A 70 -9.71 14.33 3.81
N HIS A 71 -10.18 13.69 4.86
CA HIS A 71 -11.10 12.57 4.75
C HIS A 71 -12.36 12.72 5.59
N THR A 72 -13.36 11.96 5.18
CA THR A 72 -14.60 11.72 5.88
C THR A 72 -14.82 10.21 5.99
N ASP A 73 -15.35 9.79 7.13
CA ASP A 73 -15.66 8.39 7.41
C ASP A 73 -17.05 8.30 8.03
N LEU A 74 -17.96 7.67 7.30
CA LEU A 74 -19.36 7.51 7.69
C LEU A 74 -19.61 6.04 8.01
N HIS A 75 -20.04 5.75 9.23
CA HIS A 75 -20.47 4.44 9.66
C HIS A 75 -21.99 4.45 9.91
N LEU A 76 -22.68 3.45 9.39
CA LEU A 76 -24.12 3.25 9.55
C LEU A 76 -24.39 1.79 9.93
N GLY A 77 -24.71 1.57 11.20
CA GLY A 77 -24.82 0.27 11.81
C GLY A 77 -23.49 -0.49 11.78
N GLU A 78 -23.56 -1.80 11.95
CA GLU A 78 -22.36 -2.65 12.03
C GLU A 78 -21.79 -3.04 10.65
N ASN A 79 -22.55 -2.79 9.57
CA ASN A 79 -22.32 -3.44 8.26
C ASN A 79 -22.10 -2.47 7.10
N PHE A 80 -22.24 -1.16 7.30
CA PHE A 80 -22.07 -0.20 6.22
C PHE A 80 -21.10 0.89 6.63
N ARG A 81 -20.09 1.11 5.79
CA ARG A 81 -19.18 2.23 5.91
C ARG A 81 -18.95 2.88 4.56
N PHE A 82 -18.88 4.20 4.53
CA PHE A 82 -18.37 4.98 3.41
C PHE A 82 -17.13 5.76 3.87
N PHE A 83 -16.05 5.66 3.11
CA PHE A 83 -14.84 6.45 3.32
C PHE A 83 -14.51 7.25 2.07
N GLY A 84 -14.26 8.54 2.23
CA GLY A 84 -13.85 9.44 1.16
C GLY A 84 -12.65 10.27 1.57
N GLU A 85 -11.67 10.43 0.68
CA GLU A 85 -10.45 11.17 0.93
C GLU A 85 -10.03 11.99 -0.29
N LEU A 86 -9.94 13.30 -0.08
CA LEU A 86 -9.34 14.24 -1.02
C LEU A 86 -7.87 14.44 -0.68
N ALA A 87 -7.07 14.60 -1.71
CA ALA A 87 -5.64 14.77 -1.57
C ALA A 87 -5.11 15.92 -2.43
N THR A 88 -3.99 16.48 -1.98
CA THR A 88 -3.12 17.34 -2.77
C THR A 88 -1.67 17.00 -2.48
N SER A 89 -0.83 16.99 -3.51
CA SER A 89 0.60 16.68 -3.43
C SER A 89 1.38 17.74 -4.20
N ILE A 90 2.25 18.48 -3.51
CA ILE A 90 2.94 19.65 -4.05
C ILE A 90 4.45 19.47 -3.88
N VAL A 91 5.22 19.97 -4.84
CA VAL A 91 6.68 20.10 -4.70
C VAL A 91 7.13 21.53 -5.00
N ASN A 92 8.02 22.07 -4.17
CA ASN A 92 8.56 23.41 -4.33
C ASN A 92 10.07 23.37 -4.49
N GLY A 93 10.56 24.08 -5.51
CA GLY A 93 11.98 24.32 -5.73
C GLY A 93 12.76 23.21 -6.42
N ARG A 94 12.15 22.07 -6.81
CA ARG A 94 12.86 20.98 -7.50
C ARG A 94 13.39 21.43 -8.88
N ASN A 95 14.70 21.31 -9.10
CA ASN A 95 15.31 21.57 -10.41
C ASN A 95 14.77 20.58 -11.46
N GLY A 96 14.49 21.08 -12.66
CA GLY A 96 13.84 20.32 -13.73
C GLY A 96 12.34 20.09 -13.54
N GLY A 97 11.74 20.62 -12.46
CA GLY A 97 10.32 20.52 -12.18
C GLY A 97 9.88 19.20 -11.54
N PRO A 98 8.58 19.05 -11.24
CA PRO A 98 8.02 17.84 -10.66
C PRO A 98 8.16 16.64 -11.60
N ARG A 99 8.53 15.47 -11.06
CA ARG A 99 8.48 14.21 -11.82
C ARG A 99 7.01 13.79 -12.02
N PRO A 100 6.57 13.56 -13.27
CA PRO A 100 5.20 13.14 -13.57
C PRO A 100 4.78 11.89 -12.80
N GLY A 101 3.58 11.90 -12.22
CA GLY A 101 3.01 10.79 -11.45
C GLY A 101 3.73 10.45 -10.14
N LEU A 102 4.71 11.26 -9.69
CA LEU A 102 5.48 10.98 -8.47
C LEU A 102 5.51 12.12 -7.47
N ASP A 103 5.63 13.37 -7.94
CA ASP A 103 5.96 14.52 -7.10
C ASP A 103 4.82 15.53 -6.92
N GLU A 104 4.03 15.80 -7.96
CA GLU A 104 3.02 16.86 -7.93
C GLU A 104 1.72 16.43 -8.60
N GLU A 105 0.63 16.67 -7.87
CA GLU A 105 -0.75 16.49 -8.29
C GLU A 105 -1.64 17.42 -7.47
N LYS A 106 -2.41 18.27 -8.16
CA LYS A 106 -3.00 19.46 -7.53
C LYS A 106 -4.15 19.12 -6.58
N MET A 107 -5.18 18.43 -7.06
CA MET A 107 -6.28 17.98 -6.20
C MET A 107 -6.97 16.77 -6.81
N TYR A 108 -7.11 15.71 -6.03
CA TYR A 108 -7.60 14.43 -6.53
C TYR A 108 -8.38 13.67 -5.47
N VAL A 109 -9.25 12.75 -5.92
CA VAL A 109 -9.88 11.75 -5.05
C VAL A 109 -8.87 10.64 -4.86
N HIS A 110 -8.23 10.62 -3.70
CA HIS A 110 -7.25 9.60 -3.35
C HIS A 110 -7.94 8.30 -2.97
N GLN A 111 -9.01 8.39 -2.16
CA GLN A 111 -9.83 7.24 -1.79
C GLN A 111 -11.31 7.60 -1.80
N GLY A 112 -12.15 6.60 -2.08
CA GLY A 112 -13.59 6.74 -2.19
C GLY A 112 -14.21 5.37 -2.35
N PHE A 113 -14.63 4.76 -1.24
CA PHE A 113 -15.12 3.38 -1.24
C PHE A 113 -16.26 3.16 -0.25
N PHE A 114 -16.99 2.07 -0.48
CA PHE A 114 -17.98 1.52 0.44
C PHE A 114 -17.49 0.17 0.97
N ASP A 115 -17.63 -0.06 2.28
CA ASP A 115 -17.50 -1.37 2.89
C ASP A 115 -18.89 -1.90 3.25
N LEU A 116 -19.15 -3.15 2.85
CA LEU A 116 -20.39 -3.88 3.13
C LEU A 116 -20.07 -5.17 3.89
N GLY A 117 -20.51 -5.24 5.14
CA GLY A 117 -20.50 -6.47 5.95
C GLY A 117 -21.50 -7.47 5.37
N LEU A 118 -21.00 -8.53 4.73
CA LEU A 118 -21.81 -9.57 4.09
C LEU A 118 -22.20 -10.69 5.06
N TRP A 119 -21.36 -10.96 6.05
CA TRP A 119 -21.60 -12.01 7.04
C TRP A 119 -20.75 -11.79 8.29
N GLY A 120 -21.28 -12.22 9.44
CA GLY A 120 -20.56 -12.25 10.70
C GLY A 120 -20.30 -10.85 11.29
N GLN A 121 -19.61 -10.81 12.43
CA GLN A 121 -19.27 -9.57 13.14
C GLN A 121 -17.89 -9.70 13.79
N ARG A 122 -17.21 -8.56 13.98
CA ARG A 122 -15.92 -8.46 14.68
C ARG A 122 -14.85 -9.40 14.07
N ARG A 123 -14.43 -10.45 14.80
CA ARG A 123 -13.31 -11.35 14.43
C ARG A 123 -13.68 -12.47 13.47
N ASP A 124 -14.96 -12.64 13.19
CA ASP A 124 -15.45 -13.56 12.18
C ASP A 124 -16.34 -12.74 11.24
N ARG A 125 -15.74 -12.08 10.25
CA ARG A 125 -16.48 -11.23 9.31
C ARG A 125 -16.06 -11.43 7.87
N LEU A 126 -16.99 -11.16 6.98
CA LEU A 126 -16.77 -11.06 5.55
C LEU A 126 -17.18 -9.66 5.09
N THR A 127 -16.24 -8.89 4.58
CA THR A 127 -16.46 -7.51 4.13
C THR A 127 -16.14 -7.37 2.65
N LEU A 128 -17.08 -6.83 1.89
CA LEU A 128 -16.84 -6.40 0.52
C LEU A 128 -16.57 -4.89 0.48
N ARG A 129 -15.36 -4.52 0.06
CA ARG A 129 -14.99 -3.15 -0.28
C ARG A 129 -15.13 -2.90 -1.77
N ALA A 130 -15.83 -1.85 -2.16
CA ALA A 130 -15.99 -1.43 -3.54
C ALA A 130 -15.69 0.06 -3.72
N GLY A 131 -14.78 0.38 -4.63
CA GLY A 131 -14.40 1.76 -4.95
C GLY A 131 -12.88 1.96 -5.04
N ARG A 132 -12.46 3.23 -4.95
CA ARG A 132 -11.06 3.65 -4.96
C ARG A 132 -10.46 3.50 -3.57
N GLN A 133 -9.35 2.80 -3.45
CA GLN A 133 -8.74 2.46 -2.16
C GLN A 133 -7.21 2.33 -2.24
N GLU A 134 -6.52 2.63 -1.16
CA GLU A 134 -5.13 2.18 -0.98
C GLU A 134 -5.09 0.68 -0.67
N ILE A 135 -4.13 -0.01 -1.26
CA ILE A 135 -3.84 -1.42 -0.97
C ILE A 135 -2.35 -1.52 -0.61
N ALA A 136 -2.07 -2.12 0.54
CA ALA A 136 -0.74 -2.49 0.99
C ALA A 136 -0.77 -3.93 1.48
N LEU A 137 0.10 -4.78 0.93
CA LEU A 137 0.19 -6.19 1.29
C LEU A 137 1.60 -6.54 1.77
N GLY A 138 1.70 -7.38 2.79
CA GLY A 138 2.97 -7.95 3.25
C GLY A 138 4.03 -6.91 3.60
N SER A 139 5.24 -7.12 3.08
CA SER A 139 6.38 -6.21 3.23
C SER A 139 6.24 -4.92 2.41
N GLN A 140 5.19 -4.79 1.60
CA GLN A 140 5.00 -3.72 0.63
C GLN A 140 6.07 -3.68 -0.48
N THR A 141 6.78 -4.78 -0.71
CA THR A 141 7.73 -4.89 -1.84
C THR A 141 6.98 -5.03 -3.17
N LEU A 142 5.90 -5.82 -3.21
CA LEU A 142 5.11 -6.06 -4.43
C LEU A 142 3.89 -5.12 -4.56
N VAL A 143 3.17 -4.90 -3.47
CA VAL A 143 1.95 -4.08 -3.43
C VAL A 143 2.06 -3.09 -2.28
N SER A 144 2.24 -1.82 -2.61
CA SER A 144 2.42 -0.74 -1.63
C SER A 144 1.57 0.46 -1.97
N THR A 145 1.35 1.30 -0.95
CA THR A 145 0.79 2.64 -1.13
C THR A 145 1.77 3.61 -1.79
N ARG A 146 3.02 3.19 -2.04
CA ARG A 146 4.11 4.03 -2.55
C ARG A 146 4.42 5.23 -1.64
N ASP A 147 4.34 5.05 -0.33
CA ASP A 147 4.51 6.13 0.65
C ASP A 147 5.85 6.90 0.57
N GLY A 148 6.90 6.25 0.04
CA GLY A 148 8.20 6.89 -0.20
C GLY A 148 8.18 7.99 -1.28
N ARG A 149 7.17 8.03 -2.15
CA ARG A 149 6.95 9.13 -3.12
C ARG A 149 6.01 10.18 -2.52
N ASN A 150 5.85 11.31 -3.21
CA ASN A 150 4.89 12.30 -2.75
C ASN A 150 3.48 11.78 -3.02
N ILE A 151 3.19 11.42 -4.27
CA ILE A 151 1.90 10.84 -4.66
C ILE A 151 1.84 9.37 -4.25
N ARG A 152 0.84 9.02 -3.43
CA ARG A 152 0.53 7.63 -3.08
C ARG A 152 -0.30 6.97 -4.17
N ARG A 153 -0.29 5.64 -4.21
CA ARG A 153 -1.02 4.86 -5.21
C ARG A 153 -2.35 4.35 -4.67
N SER A 154 -3.39 4.55 -5.47
CA SER A 154 -4.72 3.99 -5.24
C SER A 154 -5.16 3.07 -6.36
N PHE A 155 -6.13 2.22 -6.03
CA PHE A 155 -6.68 1.21 -6.92
C PHE A 155 -8.20 1.32 -6.94
N ASP A 156 -8.77 1.27 -8.14
CA ASP A 156 -10.21 1.21 -8.37
C ASP A 156 -10.65 -0.25 -8.55
N GLY A 157 -11.60 -0.72 -7.74
CA GLY A 157 -12.22 -2.03 -7.94
C GLY A 157 -12.78 -2.63 -6.67
N PHE A 158 -12.63 -3.94 -6.53
CA PHE A 158 -13.23 -4.73 -5.45
C PHE A 158 -12.16 -5.44 -4.62
N ARG A 159 -12.39 -5.46 -3.31
CA ARG A 159 -11.65 -6.26 -2.34
C ARG A 159 -12.64 -6.99 -1.45
N LEU A 160 -12.50 -8.30 -1.34
CA LEU A 160 -13.24 -9.11 -0.38
C LEU A 160 -12.28 -9.52 0.74
N THR A 161 -12.55 -9.08 1.95
CA THR A 161 -11.76 -9.41 3.15
C THR A 161 -12.52 -10.39 4.01
N TRP A 162 -11.89 -11.52 4.32
CA TRP A 162 -12.43 -12.55 5.19
C TRP A 162 -11.51 -12.72 6.40
N ASP A 163 -12.01 -12.28 7.54
CA ASP A 163 -11.38 -12.49 8.84
C ASP A 163 -12.13 -13.66 9.51
N LYS A 164 -11.41 -14.76 9.83
CA LYS A 164 -12.01 -15.89 10.54
C LYS A 164 -11.00 -16.60 11.42
N HIS A 165 -11.29 -16.71 12.71
CA HIS A 165 -10.33 -17.16 13.72
C HIS A 165 -9.00 -16.37 13.63
N ASP A 166 -7.91 -17.06 13.27
CA ASP A 166 -6.56 -16.51 13.12
C ASP A 166 -6.20 -16.24 11.63
N TRP A 167 -7.15 -16.41 10.70
CA TRP A 167 -6.95 -16.12 9.27
C TRP A 167 -7.41 -14.72 8.91
N ALA A 168 -6.59 -14.00 8.14
CA ALA A 168 -6.98 -12.82 7.39
C ALA A 168 -6.72 -13.08 5.90
N VAL A 169 -7.76 -13.05 5.08
CA VAL A 169 -7.68 -13.35 3.65
C VAL A 169 -8.28 -12.23 2.83
N ASP A 170 -7.54 -11.74 1.84
CA ASP A 170 -7.99 -10.76 0.86
C ASP A 170 -8.07 -11.37 -0.53
N LEU A 171 -9.20 -11.15 -1.21
CA LEU A 171 -9.34 -11.37 -2.65
C LEU A 171 -9.50 -10.03 -3.36
N LEU A 172 -8.71 -9.82 -4.41
CA LEU A 172 -8.59 -8.53 -5.09
C LEU A 172 -8.96 -8.67 -6.57
N ALA A 173 -9.69 -7.67 -7.08
CA ALA A 173 -9.90 -7.47 -8.51
C ALA A 173 -9.99 -5.96 -8.78
N VAL A 174 -8.86 -5.37 -9.16
CA VAL A 174 -8.68 -3.91 -9.20
C VAL A 174 -7.86 -3.45 -10.40
N ARG A 175 -7.86 -2.15 -10.62
CA ARG A 175 -6.95 -1.46 -11.55
C ARG A 175 -6.30 -0.31 -10.81
N PRO A 176 -5.02 -0.01 -11.04
CA PRO A 176 -4.44 1.22 -10.50
C PRO A 176 -5.19 2.43 -11.08
N ALA A 177 -5.35 3.49 -10.31
CA ALA A 177 -5.72 4.78 -10.85
C ALA A 177 -4.58 5.32 -11.72
N LEU A 178 -4.90 6.12 -12.74
CA LEU A 178 -3.89 7.03 -13.29
C LEU A 178 -3.55 8.09 -12.25
N GLU A 179 -2.36 8.68 -12.37
CA GLU A 179 -1.81 9.64 -11.43
C GLU A 179 -1.42 10.87 -12.25
N ASN A 180 -2.42 11.65 -12.63
CA ASN A 180 -2.26 12.80 -13.50
C ASN A 180 -1.93 14.04 -12.69
N LYS A 181 -1.66 15.15 -13.38
CA LYS A 181 -1.14 16.35 -12.71
C LYS A 181 -2.26 17.28 -12.23
N ASP A 182 -3.39 17.30 -12.93
CA ASP A 182 -4.36 18.38 -12.83
C ASP A 182 -5.39 18.11 -11.71
N TYR A 183 -6.66 18.44 -11.96
CA TYR A 183 -7.70 18.43 -10.95
C TYR A 183 -8.70 17.34 -11.30
N PHE A 184 -8.87 16.35 -10.41
CA PHE A 184 -9.87 15.29 -10.54
C PHE A 184 -9.82 14.54 -11.87
N ASP A 185 -8.62 14.32 -12.42
CA ASP A 185 -8.38 13.79 -13.75
C ASP A 185 -7.80 12.38 -13.75
N ASP A 186 -8.00 11.62 -12.68
CA ASP A 186 -7.51 10.26 -12.48
C ASP A 186 -8.58 9.21 -12.78
N PRO A 187 -8.82 8.80 -14.03
CA PRO A 187 -9.64 7.64 -14.29
C PRO A 187 -8.88 6.35 -13.91
N PRO A 188 -9.60 5.22 -13.74
CA PRO A 188 -8.97 3.91 -13.65
C PRO A 188 -8.08 3.65 -14.88
N ASN A 189 -6.87 3.12 -14.66
CA ASN A 189 -5.98 2.76 -15.74
C ASN A 189 -6.46 1.49 -16.46
N HIS A 190 -7.14 1.64 -17.59
CA HIS A 190 -7.62 0.52 -18.41
C HIS A 190 -6.50 -0.24 -19.17
N GLY A 191 -5.26 0.24 -19.09
CA GLY A 191 -4.06 -0.44 -19.61
C GLY A 191 -3.52 -1.52 -18.68
N THR A 192 -3.92 -1.52 -17.40
CA THR A 192 -3.42 -2.43 -16.38
C THR A 192 -4.57 -3.05 -15.60
N SER A 193 -4.52 -4.35 -15.34
CA SER A 193 -5.45 -5.04 -14.43
C SER A 193 -4.66 -5.87 -13.43
N PHE A 194 -5.12 -5.87 -12.18
CA PHE A 194 -4.47 -6.54 -11.06
C PHE A 194 -5.50 -7.35 -10.26
N TRP A 195 -5.19 -8.59 -9.95
CA TRP A 195 -6.03 -9.46 -9.13
C TRP A 195 -5.16 -10.36 -8.26
N GLY A 196 -5.74 -10.95 -7.24
CA GLY A 196 -4.98 -11.87 -6.41
C GLY A 196 -5.73 -12.36 -5.19
N ALA A 197 -5.09 -13.30 -4.51
CA ALA A 197 -5.45 -13.78 -3.20
C ALA A 197 -4.24 -13.61 -2.27
N TYR A 198 -4.47 -13.07 -1.08
CA TYR A 198 -3.45 -12.87 -0.06
C TYR A 198 -3.97 -13.38 1.27
N ALA A 199 -3.27 -14.32 1.89
CA ALA A 199 -3.69 -14.93 3.14
C ALA A 199 -2.59 -14.82 4.19
N VAL A 200 -2.96 -14.43 5.41
CA VAL A 200 -2.06 -14.33 6.57
C VAL A 200 -2.60 -15.23 7.67
N HIS A 201 -1.69 -15.97 8.30
CA HIS A 201 -2.01 -16.80 9.46
C HIS A 201 -0.82 -16.91 10.41
N PRO A 202 -1.03 -16.95 11.74
CA PRO A 202 0.00 -17.28 12.72
C PRO A 202 0.67 -18.62 12.42
N PHE A 203 2.00 -18.63 12.36
CA PHE A 203 2.78 -19.81 12.03
C PHE A 203 3.59 -20.25 13.25
N ARG A 204 2.97 -21.11 14.06
CA ARG A 204 3.46 -21.51 15.39
C ARG A 204 4.79 -22.29 15.38
N ALA A 205 5.24 -22.77 14.23
CA ALA A 205 6.57 -23.36 14.09
C ALA A 205 7.69 -22.30 14.21
N LEU A 206 7.36 -21.02 14.06
CA LEU A 206 8.28 -19.90 14.27
C LEU A 206 7.90 -19.12 15.55
N PRO A 207 8.88 -18.67 16.36
CA PRO A 207 8.61 -17.91 17.57
C PRO A 207 7.86 -16.61 17.28
N HIS A 208 6.65 -16.46 17.82
CA HIS A 208 5.76 -15.32 17.55
C HIS A 208 5.62 -15.01 16.04
N GLY A 209 5.67 -16.06 15.21
CA GLY A 209 5.72 -15.94 13.76
C GLY A 209 4.36 -15.98 13.09
N ASN A 210 4.32 -15.43 11.89
CA ASN A 210 3.23 -15.44 10.95
C ASN A 210 3.74 -15.91 9.59
N ALA A 211 2.85 -16.48 8.80
CA ALA A 211 3.08 -16.83 7.42
C ALA A 211 2.06 -16.14 6.53
N ASP A 212 2.56 -15.52 5.47
CA ASP A 212 1.77 -15.01 4.37
C ASP A 212 1.88 -16.00 3.20
N LEU A 213 0.78 -16.28 2.51
CA LEU A 213 0.72 -17.05 1.27
C LEU A 213 -0.08 -16.25 0.25
N TYR A 214 0.45 -16.10 -0.95
CA TYR A 214 -0.20 -15.26 -1.94
C TYR A 214 -0.01 -15.70 -3.39
N TYR A 215 -1.00 -15.33 -4.18
CA TYR A 215 -1.01 -15.35 -5.63
C TYR A 215 -1.48 -13.98 -6.13
N LEU A 216 -0.71 -13.35 -7.03
CA LEU A 216 -0.99 -12.05 -7.61
C LEU A 216 -0.82 -12.10 -9.13
N GLY A 217 -1.86 -11.74 -9.87
CA GLY A 217 -1.85 -11.64 -11.32
C GLY A 217 -1.89 -10.20 -11.81
N LEU A 218 -1.17 -9.93 -12.89
CA LEU A 218 -1.00 -8.62 -13.51
C LEU A 218 -1.10 -8.76 -15.04
N ASP A 219 -2.02 -8.04 -15.66
CA ASP A 219 -2.08 -7.84 -17.11
C ASP A 219 -1.73 -6.39 -17.40
N ASN A 220 -0.70 -6.17 -18.22
CA ASN A 220 -0.34 -4.87 -18.77
C ASN A 220 -0.46 -4.92 -20.28
N LYS A 221 -1.37 -4.14 -20.86
CA LYS A 221 -1.59 -4.09 -22.33
C LYS A 221 -0.38 -3.56 -23.09
N SER A 222 0.43 -2.72 -22.46
CA SER A 222 1.62 -2.11 -23.05
C SER A 222 2.60 -1.68 -21.94
N VAL A 223 3.68 -2.44 -21.76
CA VAL A 223 4.80 -2.14 -20.87
C VAL A 223 6.09 -2.11 -21.68
N SER A 224 7.03 -1.24 -21.29
CA SER A 224 8.34 -1.12 -21.93
C SER A 224 9.42 -1.68 -21.03
N PHE A 225 10.26 -2.56 -21.57
CA PHE A 225 11.46 -3.08 -20.92
C PHE A 225 12.70 -2.64 -21.71
N SER A 226 13.70 -2.12 -20.98
CA SER A 226 14.97 -1.69 -21.58
C SER A 226 15.61 -2.85 -22.35
N GLY A 227 15.97 -2.62 -23.62
CA GLY A 227 16.55 -3.65 -24.49
C GLY A 227 15.58 -4.70 -25.04
N LYS A 228 14.32 -4.77 -24.58
CA LYS A 228 13.30 -5.75 -25.05
C LYS A 228 12.12 -5.10 -25.78
N GLY A 229 12.01 -3.78 -25.72
CA GLY A 229 10.98 -2.97 -26.39
C GLY A 229 9.67 -2.91 -25.61
N THR A 230 8.60 -2.54 -26.32
CA THR A 230 7.27 -2.34 -25.73
C THR A 230 6.30 -3.43 -26.19
N GLY A 231 5.45 -3.92 -25.30
CA GLY A 231 4.39 -4.86 -25.64
C GLY A 231 3.53 -5.29 -24.47
N ARG A 232 2.60 -6.22 -24.71
CA ARG A 232 1.73 -6.77 -23.68
C ARG A 232 2.49 -7.73 -22.77
N GLU A 233 2.16 -7.69 -21.49
CA GLU A 233 2.66 -8.57 -20.44
C GLU A 233 1.48 -9.18 -19.69
N GLN A 234 1.58 -10.49 -19.43
CA GLN A 234 0.79 -11.19 -18.42
C GLN A 234 1.76 -11.80 -17.43
N ARG A 235 1.69 -11.39 -16.17
CA ARG A 235 2.58 -11.84 -15.10
C ARG A 235 1.79 -12.37 -13.93
N GLU A 236 2.11 -13.59 -13.55
CA GLU A 236 1.62 -14.26 -12.36
C GLU A 236 2.75 -14.31 -11.33
N THR A 237 2.44 -14.03 -10.07
CA THR A 237 3.38 -14.08 -8.95
C THR A 237 2.80 -14.97 -7.87
N ILE A 238 3.55 -15.98 -7.45
CA ILE A 238 3.27 -16.72 -6.22
C ILE A 238 4.37 -16.42 -5.22
N GLY A 239 4.02 -16.43 -3.94
CA GLY A 239 5.03 -16.21 -2.91
C GLY A 239 4.56 -16.52 -1.51
N THR A 240 5.53 -16.47 -0.61
CA THR A 240 5.32 -16.63 0.83
C THR A 240 6.21 -15.67 1.59
N ARG A 241 5.73 -15.26 2.76
CA ARG A 241 6.49 -14.43 3.69
C ARG A 241 6.40 -15.01 5.10
N LEU A 242 7.54 -15.16 5.77
CA LEU A 242 7.64 -15.62 7.15
C LEU A 242 8.17 -14.47 8.00
N TRP A 243 7.40 -14.03 8.98
CA TRP A 243 7.79 -12.85 9.76
C TRP A 243 7.32 -12.94 11.20
N GLY A 244 8.07 -12.33 12.10
CA GLY A 244 7.75 -12.32 13.52
C GLY A 244 8.72 -11.49 14.35
N THR A 245 8.29 -11.17 15.56
CA THR A 245 9.06 -10.36 16.50
C THR A 245 8.96 -10.96 17.90
N THR A 246 10.11 -11.09 18.53
CA THR A 246 10.31 -11.43 19.94
C THR A 246 11.05 -10.28 20.62
N PRO A 247 11.25 -10.30 21.96
CA PRO A 247 12.03 -9.25 22.64
C PRO A 247 13.44 -9.04 22.05
N HIS A 248 14.11 -10.14 21.67
CA HIS A 248 15.49 -10.10 21.18
C HIS A 248 15.63 -10.21 19.66
N TRP A 249 14.73 -10.91 18.98
CA TRP A 249 14.84 -11.20 17.56
C TRP A 249 13.65 -10.66 16.79
N ASP A 250 13.90 -10.10 15.62
CA ASP A 250 12.90 -9.85 14.59
C ASP A 250 13.38 -10.43 13.26
N TYR A 251 12.46 -10.98 12.46
CA TYR A 251 12.76 -11.60 11.18
C TYR A 251 11.64 -11.37 10.19
N ASN A 252 12.01 -11.26 8.91
CA ASN A 252 11.11 -11.05 7.79
C ASN A 252 11.73 -11.63 6.52
N GLU A 253 11.23 -12.78 6.10
CA GLU A 253 11.73 -13.58 4.99
C GLU A 253 10.65 -13.67 3.91
N GLU A 254 10.90 -13.14 2.73
CA GLU A 254 9.95 -13.17 1.61
C GLU A 254 10.55 -13.84 0.38
N PHE A 255 9.82 -14.82 -0.15
CA PHE A 255 10.20 -15.58 -1.34
C PHE A 255 9.11 -15.43 -2.40
N THR A 256 9.53 -15.13 -3.62
CA THR A 256 8.65 -14.89 -4.77
C THR A 256 9.08 -15.70 -5.97
N PHE A 257 8.11 -16.16 -6.73
CA PHE A 257 8.31 -16.74 -8.05
C PHE A 257 7.31 -16.13 -9.03
N GLN A 258 7.81 -15.64 -10.15
CA GLN A 258 7.04 -15.01 -11.21
C GLN A 258 7.10 -15.83 -12.49
N PHE A 259 5.95 -16.00 -13.12
CA PHE A 259 5.81 -16.68 -14.39
C PHE A 259 4.78 -15.98 -15.28
N GLY A 260 4.75 -16.33 -16.56
CA GLY A 260 3.85 -15.70 -17.52
C GLY A 260 4.57 -15.40 -18.83
N TRP A 261 4.24 -14.29 -19.47
CA TRP A 261 4.83 -13.92 -20.75
C TRP A 261 4.88 -12.41 -20.97
N PHE A 262 5.88 -11.99 -21.73
CA PHE A 262 6.01 -10.65 -22.28
C PHE A 262 6.21 -10.75 -23.78
N ARG A 263 5.33 -10.15 -24.57
CA ARG A 263 5.29 -10.32 -26.04
C ARG A 263 5.27 -11.81 -26.43
N SER A 264 6.36 -12.32 -26.99
CA SER A 264 6.52 -13.71 -27.43
C SER A 264 7.47 -14.52 -26.55
N GLY A 265 7.97 -13.95 -25.45
CA GLY A 265 8.89 -14.63 -24.53
C GLY A 265 8.25 -14.97 -23.21
N ASP A 266 8.80 -16.01 -22.56
CA ASP A 266 8.36 -16.46 -21.24
C ASP A 266 8.94 -15.54 -20.15
N ILE A 267 8.15 -15.35 -19.09
CA ILE A 267 8.62 -14.82 -17.81
C ILE A 267 8.94 -15.99 -16.89
N ARG A 268 10.15 -16.03 -16.32
CA ARG A 268 10.54 -16.99 -15.27
C ARG A 268 11.54 -16.36 -14.33
N ALA A 269 11.04 -15.79 -13.24
CA ALA A 269 11.88 -15.08 -12.29
C ALA A 269 11.61 -15.52 -10.86
N TRP A 270 12.61 -15.40 -10.00
CA TRP A 270 12.50 -15.59 -8.56
C TRP A 270 13.12 -14.42 -7.82
N GLY A 271 12.64 -14.19 -6.60
CA GLY A 271 13.16 -13.17 -5.70
C GLY A 271 13.16 -13.66 -4.26
N ILE A 272 14.19 -13.26 -3.51
CA ILE A 272 14.30 -13.45 -2.07
C ILE A 272 14.63 -12.11 -1.42
N SER A 273 13.96 -11.80 -0.31
CA SER A 273 14.26 -10.65 0.54
C SER A 273 14.22 -11.07 2.00
N THR A 274 15.34 -10.92 2.70
CA THR A 274 15.52 -11.29 4.10
C THR A 274 15.84 -10.05 4.91
N GLU A 275 15.18 -9.83 6.05
CA GLU A 275 15.57 -8.82 7.03
C GLU A 275 15.51 -9.44 8.43
N ASN A 276 16.66 -9.47 9.11
CA ASN A 276 16.80 -10.06 10.44
C ASN A 276 17.44 -9.06 11.40
N GLY A 277 16.91 -8.96 12.61
CA GLY A 277 17.38 -8.05 13.64
C GLY A 277 17.62 -8.75 14.98
N TYR A 278 18.64 -8.29 15.70
CA TYR A 278 18.90 -8.66 17.09
C TYR A 278 18.97 -7.42 17.98
N ARG A 279 18.17 -7.37 19.05
CA ARG A 279 18.10 -6.27 20.02
C ARG A 279 18.69 -6.66 21.37
N ILE A 280 19.58 -5.82 21.90
CA ILE A 280 20.16 -5.96 23.24
C ILE A 280 19.37 -5.08 24.21
N GLU A 281 18.26 -5.58 24.76
CA GLU A 281 17.36 -4.79 25.62
C GLU A 281 18.03 -4.26 26.90
N GLN A 282 18.97 -5.02 27.46
CA GLN A 282 19.62 -4.72 28.74
C GLN A 282 20.73 -3.66 28.63
N ALA A 283 21.15 -3.30 27.41
CA ALA A 283 22.16 -2.26 27.21
C ALA A 283 21.49 -0.87 27.17
N PRO A 284 22.17 0.20 27.63
CA PRO A 284 21.71 1.56 27.42
C PRO A 284 21.38 1.81 25.94
N LEU A 285 20.24 2.47 25.67
CA LEU A 285 19.70 2.75 24.33
C LEU A 285 19.16 1.54 23.55
N SER A 286 19.23 0.32 24.11
CA SER A 286 18.66 -0.90 23.54
C SER A 286 19.00 -1.10 22.05
N PRO A 287 20.30 -1.14 21.68
CA PRO A 287 20.72 -1.17 20.28
C PRO A 287 20.17 -2.39 19.55
N ARG A 288 19.78 -2.18 18.28
CA ARG A 288 19.39 -3.25 17.33
C ARG A 288 20.41 -3.35 16.21
N PHE A 289 20.93 -4.55 15.99
CA PHE A 289 21.78 -4.89 14.85
C PHE A 289 20.95 -5.63 13.82
N GLY A 290 20.92 -5.12 12.58
CA GLY A 290 20.13 -5.70 11.49
C GLY A 290 21.00 -6.17 10.33
N LEU A 291 20.64 -7.30 9.72
CA LEU A 291 21.17 -7.77 8.45
C LEU A 291 20.03 -7.88 7.44
N ARG A 292 20.22 -7.27 6.27
CA ARG A 292 19.31 -7.40 5.12
C ARG A 292 20.06 -7.96 3.92
N ALA A 293 19.51 -8.99 3.30
CA ALA A 293 20.01 -9.56 2.06
C ALA A 293 18.85 -9.71 1.07
N VAL A 294 19.10 -9.36 -0.19
CA VAL A 294 18.10 -9.47 -1.26
C VAL A 294 18.78 -10.05 -2.50
N ALA A 295 18.07 -10.93 -3.22
CA ALA A 295 18.52 -11.42 -4.51
C ALA A 295 17.32 -11.62 -5.43
N PHE A 296 17.51 -11.25 -6.70
CA PHE A 296 16.50 -11.40 -7.75
C PHE A 296 17.18 -12.02 -8.96
N SER A 297 16.54 -13.01 -9.58
CA SER A 297 16.99 -13.54 -10.86
C SER A 297 16.94 -12.45 -11.93
N GLY A 298 17.90 -12.49 -12.86
CA GLY A 298 17.89 -11.64 -14.04
C GLY A 298 18.18 -12.44 -15.30
N ASP A 299 17.86 -11.86 -16.44
CA ASP A 299 18.14 -12.45 -17.74
C ASP A 299 19.66 -12.58 -17.97
N GLN A 300 20.07 -13.77 -18.42
CA GLN A 300 21.47 -14.08 -18.74
C GLN A 300 21.81 -13.75 -20.21
N ASN A 301 20.81 -13.53 -21.06
CA ASN A 301 21.00 -13.24 -22.48
C ASN A 301 20.15 -12.04 -22.94
N PRO A 302 20.74 -10.83 -23.05
CA PRO A 302 20.03 -9.62 -23.46
C PRO A 302 19.32 -9.73 -24.81
N SER A 303 19.80 -10.59 -25.71
CA SER A 303 19.19 -10.82 -27.03
C SER A 303 18.00 -11.79 -27.02
N SER A 304 17.78 -12.51 -25.91
CA SER A 304 16.64 -13.42 -25.77
C SER A 304 15.33 -12.65 -25.74
N HIS A 305 14.20 -13.30 -26.07
CA HIS A 305 12.89 -12.68 -25.87
C HIS A 305 12.34 -12.87 -24.45
N ASN A 306 13.00 -13.68 -23.63
CA ASN A 306 12.57 -13.99 -22.26
C ASN A 306 12.84 -12.80 -21.33
N VAL A 307 12.06 -12.74 -20.25
CA VAL A 307 12.14 -11.72 -19.20
C VAL A 307 12.19 -12.35 -17.82
#